data_AF-A0A392NQV1-F1
#
_entry.id   AF-A0A392NQV1-F1
#
_cell.length_a   1.000
_cell.length_b   1.000
_cell.length_c   1.000
_cell.angle_alpha   90.00
_cell.angle_beta   90.00
_cell.angle_gamma   90.00
#
_symmetry.space_group_name_H-M   'P 1'
#
loop_
_entity.id
_entity.type
_entity.pdbx_description
1 polymer ?
#
loop_
_entity_poly.entity_id
_entity_poly.type
_entity_poly.pdbx_seq_one_letter_code
_entity_poly.pdbx_strand_id
1 'polypeptide(L)'
;MGTTVYCRATQLIDGDGGFNVTGLDNFIETSNMASCDLSYAVVAILGPQSSGKSTLMNNLFHTDFTEMDALRARSQTTKGIWIAKCTGIKPCTIAMDLEGTDGRERGE
;
A
#
# COMPACT_ATOMS: atom_id res chain seq x y z
N MET A 1 -25.63 12.87 -1.87
CA MET A 1 -25.10 11.55 -1.47
C MET A 1 -23.66 11.50 -1.97
N GLY A 2 -22.69 11.72 -1.07
CA GLY A 2 -21.28 11.74 -1.45
C GLY A 2 -20.82 10.33 -1.77
N THR A 3 -20.29 10.10 -2.97
CA THR A 3 -19.58 8.88 -3.30
C THR A 3 -18.38 8.77 -2.37
N THR A 4 -18.40 7.83 -1.45
CA THR A 4 -17.20 7.42 -0.72
C THR A 4 -16.23 6.85 -1.75
N VAL A 5 -15.27 7.67 -2.18
CA VAL A 5 -14.16 7.21 -3.00
C VAL A 5 -13.32 6.29 -2.12
N TYR A 6 -13.54 4.99 -2.25
CA TYR A 6 -12.64 3.99 -1.69
C TYR A 6 -11.30 4.14 -2.39
N CYS A 7 -10.34 4.79 -1.74
CA CYS A 7 -8.97 4.83 -2.23
C CYS A 7 -8.39 3.43 -2.07
N ARG A 8 -8.32 2.70 -3.19
CA ARG A 8 -7.76 1.35 -3.23
C ARG A 8 -6.23 1.40 -3.25
N ALA A 9 -5.62 0.45 -2.55
CA ALA A 9 -4.21 0.18 -2.68
C ALA A 9 -3.81 -0.05 -4.15
N THR A 10 -2.71 0.57 -4.57
CA THR A 10 -2.15 0.50 -5.91
C THR A 10 -0.72 -0.03 -5.84
N GLN A 11 -0.39 -1.02 -6.65
CA GLN A 11 0.99 -1.49 -6.76
C GLN A 11 1.81 -0.46 -7.53
N LEU A 12 2.81 0.12 -6.87
CA LEU A 12 3.72 1.12 -7.44
C LEU A 12 4.91 0.47 -8.13
N ILE A 13 5.51 -0.54 -7.48
CA ILE A 13 6.59 -1.36 -8.03
C ILE A 13 6.18 -2.82 -7.86
N ASP A 14 6.32 -3.64 -8.90
CA ASP A 14 6.02 -5.06 -8.83
C ASP A 14 7.16 -5.89 -8.20
N GLY A 15 6.99 -7.21 -8.12
CA GLY A 15 7.98 -8.11 -7.51
C GLY A 15 9.31 -8.19 -8.30
N ASP A 16 9.25 -7.91 -9.60
CA ASP A 16 10.38 -7.95 -10.53
C ASP A 16 11.08 -6.58 -10.67
N GLY A 17 10.58 -5.55 -9.97
CA GLY A 17 11.11 -4.19 -9.98
C GLY A 17 10.53 -3.28 -11.07
N GLY A 18 9.49 -3.74 -11.79
CA GLY A 18 8.77 -2.94 -12.77
C GLY A 18 7.97 -1.81 -12.12
N PHE A 19 8.15 -0.59 -12.62
CA PHE A 19 7.43 0.59 -12.12
C PHE A 19 6.10 0.78 -12.85
N ASN A 20 5.00 0.82 -12.10
CA ASN A 20 3.63 0.89 -12.62
C ASN A 20 3.19 2.34 -12.84
N VAL A 21 3.67 2.96 -13.93
CA VAL A 21 3.33 4.34 -14.30
C VAL A 21 1.82 4.54 -14.43
N THR A 22 1.14 3.66 -15.17
CA THR A 22 -0.31 3.74 -15.40
C THR A 22 -1.11 3.63 -14.10
N GLY A 23 -0.68 2.77 -13.17
CA GLY A 23 -1.27 2.67 -11.84
C GLY A 23 -1.09 3.95 -11.03
N LEU A 24 0.10 4.54 -11.07
CA LEU A 24 0.39 5.79 -10.37
C LEU A 24 -0.44 6.97 -10.91
N ASP A 25 -0.56 7.10 -12.23
CA ASP A 25 -1.37 8.17 -12.85
C ASP A 25 -2.84 8.07 -12.40
N ASN A 26 -3.41 6.86 -12.50
CA ASN A 26 -4.76 6.57 -12.00
C ASN A 26 -4.90 6.84 -10.50
N PHE A 27 -3.87 6.51 -9.71
CA PHE A 27 -3.87 6.78 -8.27
C PHE A 27 -3.92 8.28 -8.00
N ILE A 28 -3.09 9.09 -8.65
CA ILE A 28 -3.05 10.55 -8.48
C ILE A 28 -4.40 11.18 -8.81
N GLU A 29 -5.03 10.77 -9.92
CA GLU A 29 -6.34 11.26 -10.35
C GLU A 29 -7.44 10.89 -9.35
N THR A 30 -7.56 9.60 -9.01
CA THR A 30 -8.66 9.09 -8.18
C THR A 30 -8.54 9.51 -6.71
N SER A 31 -7.32 9.70 -6.22
CA SER A 31 -7.07 10.12 -4.84
C SER A 31 -7.14 11.64 -4.66
N ASN A 32 -7.41 12.41 -5.74
CA ASN A 32 -7.51 13.88 -5.72
C ASN A 32 -6.26 14.55 -5.11
N MET A 33 -5.07 14.05 -5.46
CA MET A 33 -3.80 14.57 -4.92
C MET A 33 -3.51 16.00 -5.33
N ALA A 34 -4.02 16.44 -6.48
CA ALA A 34 -3.93 17.83 -6.93
C ALA A 34 -4.52 18.84 -5.92
N SER A 35 -5.50 18.41 -5.10
CA SER A 35 -6.07 19.23 -4.03
C SER A 35 -5.24 19.28 -2.75
N CYS A 36 -4.26 18.38 -2.59
CA CYS A 36 -3.42 18.29 -1.40
C CYS A 36 -2.26 19.31 -1.41
N ASP A 37 -2.04 20.02 -2.52
CA ASP A 37 -0.94 20.98 -2.75
C ASP A 37 0.40 20.44 -2.18
N LEU A 38 1.16 21.24 -1.43
CA LEU A 38 2.39 20.83 -0.75
C LEU A 38 2.15 20.16 0.62
N SER A 39 0.89 20.00 1.05
CA SER A 39 0.52 19.50 2.38
C SER A 39 0.19 18.01 2.34
N TYR A 40 1.23 17.21 2.06
CA TYR A 40 1.14 15.75 2.13
C TYR A 40 2.30 15.13 2.88
N ALA A 41 2.04 13.95 3.46
CA ALA A 41 3.03 13.13 4.13
C ALA A 41 3.04 11.74 3.51
N VAL A 42 4.21 11.09 3.54
CA VAL A 42 4.36 9.70 3.12
C VAL A 42 4.87 8.89 4.30
N VAL A 43 4.20 7.78 4.61
CA VAL A 43 4.59 6.86 5.69
C VAL A 43 4.84 5.50 5.07
N ALA A 44 6.03 4.95 5.31
CA ALA A 44 6.41 3.62 4.83
C ALA A 44 6.62 2.65 5.99
N ILE A 45 6.25 1.38 5.79
CA ILE A 45 6.54 0.29 6.73
C ILE A 45 7.48 -0.73 6.09
N LEU A 46 8.52 -1.10 6.85
CA LEU A 46 9.51 -2.10 6.45
C LEU A 46 9.65 -3.13 7.57
N GLY A 47 10.00 -4.37 7.20
CA GLY A 47 10.25 -5.44 8.16
C GLY A 47 10.14 -6.83 7.54
N PRO A 48 10.39 -7.88 8.34
CA PRO A 48 10.40 -9.27 7.87
C PRO A 48 9.10 -9.70 7.18
N GLN A 49 9.17 -10.77 6.38
CA GLN A 49 7.95 -11.36 5.79
C GLN A 49 7.02 -11.88 6.89
N SER A 50 5.71 -11.70 6.70
CA SER A 50 4.68 -12.17 7.63
C SER A 50 4.74 -11.58 9.05
N SER A 51 5.35 -10.40 9.24
CA SER A 51 5.39 -9.69 10.53
C SER A 51 4.16 -8.80 10.83
N GLY A 52 3.09 -8.88 10.03
CA GLY A 52 1.86 -8.10 10.24
C GLY A 52 1.89 -6.65 9.73
N LYS A 53 2.80 -6.32 8.78
CA LYS A 53 2.95 -4.96 8.24
C LYS A 53 1.65 -4.40 7.64
N SER A 54 1.08 -5.09 6.67
CA SER A 54 -0.16 -4.71 5.98
C SER A 54 -1.33 -4.59 6.97
N THR A 55 -1.45 -5.54 7.90
CA THR A 55 -2.44 -5.49 8.98
C THR A 55 -2.28 -4.25 9.86
N LEU A 56 -1.06 -3.88 10.23
CA LEU A 56 -0.81 -2.67 11.03
C LEU A 56 -1.18 -1.40 10.24
N MET A 57 -0.80 -1.32 8.97
CA MET A 57 -1.11 -0.18 8.11
C MET A 57 -2.61 -0.02 7.87
N ASN A 58 -3.33 -1.13 7.67
CA ASN A 58 -4.79 -1.11 7.49
C ASN A 58 -5.49 -0.56 8.74
N ASN A 59 -5.05 -0.99 9.92
CA ASN A 59 -5.63 -0.55 11.19
C ASN A 59 -5.27 0.89 11.57
N LEU A 60 -4.02 1.32 11.39
CA LEU A 60 -3.57 2.66 11.80
C LEU A 60 -3.92 3.76 10.80
N PHE A 61 -3.87 3.45 9.51
CA PHE A 61 -3.98 4.44 8.44
C PHE A 61 -5.27 4.31 7.62
N HIS A 62 -6.17 3.40 8.00
CA HIS A 62 -7.44 3.15 7.31
C HIS A 62 -7.24 2.85 5.82
N THR A 63 -6.34 1.90 5.56
CA THR A 63 -5.98 1.41 4.23
C THR A 63 -6.54 0.00 3.98
N ASP A 64 -6.42 -0.48 2.74
CA ASP A 64 -6.94 -1.77 2.29
C ASP A 64 -5.86 -2.64 1.63
N PHE A 65 -4.62 -2.61 2.15
CA PHE A 65 -3.55 -3.49 1.68
C PHE A 65 -3.93 -4.95 1.87
N THR A 66 -3.50 -5.80 0.93
CA THR A 66 -3.79 -7.23 0.99
C THR A 66 -3.07 -7.87 2.17
N GLU A 67 -3.83 -8.53 3.05
CA GLU A 67 -3.32 -9.25 4.21
C GLU A 67 -3.22 -10.76 3.93
N MET A 68 -2.34 -11.42 4.67
CA MET A 68 -2.16 -12.86 4.56
C MET A 68 -3.41 -13.59 5.07
N ASP A 69 -4.03 -14.41 4.22
CA ASP A 69 -5.11 -15.29 4.65
C ASP A 69 -4.53 -16.57 5.29
N ALA A 70 -4.60 -16.64 6.62
CA ALA A 70 -4.12 -17.78 7.40
C ALA A 70 -4.81 -19.12 7.05
N LEU A 71 -6.01 -19.08 6.46
CA LEU A 71 -6.79 -20.27 6.11
C LEU A 71 -6.40 -20.87 4.75
N ARG A 72 -5.77 -20.08 3.86
CA ARG A 72 -5.45 -20.49 2.48
C ARG A 72 -4.01 -20.94 2.25
N ALA A 73 -3.16 -20.83 3.28
CA ALA A 73 -1.73 -21.17 3.37
C ALA A 73 -0.83 -19.93 3.56
N ARG A 74 0.24 -20.12 4.35
CA ARG A 74 1.26 -19.09 4.59
C ARG A 74 2.11 -18.93 3.33
N SER A 75 1.84 -17.88 2.56
CA SER A 75 2.57 -17.50 1.36
C SER A 75 2.87 -16.01 1.38
N GLN A 76 3.85 -15.59 0.59
CA GLN A 76 4.15 -14.17 0.42
C GLN A 76 2.91 -13.40 -0.07
N THR A 77 2.47 -12.43 0.74
CA THR A 77 1.24 -11.67 0.47
C THR A 77 1.53 -10.37 -0.29
N THR A 78 2.45 -9.56 0.22
CA THR A 78 2.85 -8.31 -0.45
C THR A 78 4.03 -8.61 -1.37
N LYS A 79 3.84 -8.38 -2.68
CA LYS A 79 4.91 -8.41 -3.68
C LYS A 79 5.15 -6.99 -4.22
N GLY A 80 6.41 -6.58 -4.23
CA GLY A 80 6.84 -5.24 -4.60
C GLY A 80 6.46 -4.18 -3.56
N ILE A 81 6.08 -2.99 -4.01
CA ILE A 81 5.74 -1.83 -3.18
C ILE A 81 4.34 -1.36 -3.53
N TRP A 82 3.51 -1.20 -2.52
CA TRP A 82 2.12 -0.76 -2.66
C TRP A 82 1.91 0.59 -1.99
N ILE A 83 1.05 1.42 -2.58
CA ILE A 83 0.68 2.72 -2.05
C ILE A 83 -0.84 2.83 -1.86
N ALA A 84 -1.28 3.54 -0.83
CA ALA A 84 -2.69 3.84 -0.58
C ALA A 84 -2.84 5.24 0.04
N LYS A 85 -3.92 5.95 -0.28
CA LYS A 85 -4.25 7.21 0.39
C LYS A 85 -5.01 6.92 1.69
N CYS A 86 -4.54 7.49 2.78
CA CYS A 86 -5.13 7.32 4.10
C CYS A 86 -6.41 8.17 4.23
N THR A 87 -7.56 7.52 4.37
CA THR A 87 -8.85 8.21 4.44
C THR A 87 -9.06 8.82 5.83
N GLY A 88 -9.41 10.10 5.90
CA GLY A 88 -9.71 10.79 7.16
C GLY A 88 -8.49 11.27 7.95
N ILE A 89 -7.27 11.09 7.43
CA ILE A 89 -6.03 11.54 8.08
C ILE A 89 -5.56 12.88 7.47
N LYS A 90 -5.11 13.80 8.33
CA LYS A 90 -4.53 15.10 7.94
C LYS A 90 -3.12 15.27 8.54
N PRO A 91 -2.15 15.83 7.80
CA PRO A 91 -2.23 16.25 6.39
C PRO A 91 -2.46 15.04 5.45
N CYS A 92 -2.70 15.31 4.16
CA CYS A 92 -2.96 14.28 3.15
C CYS A 92 -1.87 13.19 3.24
N THR A 93 -2.20 12.00 3.73
CA THR A 93 -1.18 10.99 4.03
C THR A 93 -1.26 9.85 3.01
N ILE A 94 -0.11 9.46 2.47
CA ILE A 94 0.05 8.28 1.62
C ILE A 94 0.80 7.22 2.43
N ALA A 95 0.20 6.05 2.56
CA ALA A 95 0.83 4.87 3.13
C ALA A 95 1.58 4.09 2.05
N MET A 96 2.75 3.55 2.39
CA MET A 96 3.53 2.64 1.56
C MET A 96 3.77 1.32 2.32
N ASP A 97 3.26 0.22 1.79
CA ASP A 97 3.51 -1.13 2.30
C ASP A 97 4.54 -1.83 1.41
N LEU A 98 5.67 -2.21 2.00
CA LEU A 98 6.79 -2.82 1.29
C LEU A 98 6.79 -4.34 1.51
N GLU A 99 7.13 -5.07 0.45
CA GLU A 99 7.44 -6.49 0.50
C GLU A 99 8.41 -6.82 1.65
N GLY A 100 8.13 -7.92 2.36
CA GLY A 100 8.98 -8.35 3.46
C GLY A 100 10.32 -8.92 2.98
N THR A 101 11.40 -8.61 3.69
CA THR A 101 12.79 -8.87 3.25
C THR A 101 13.29 -10.29 3.47
N ASP A 102 12.65 -11.07 4.34
CA ASP A 102 13.16 -12.38 4.81
C ASP A 102 12.39 -13.58 4.21
N GLY A 103 11.86 -13.41 3.00
CA GLY A 103 11.13 -14.45 2.29
C GLY A 103 12.05 -15.52 1.72
N ARG A 104 11.88 -16.78 2.17
CA ARG A 104 12.50 -17.96 1.55
C ARG A 104 12.17 -18.08 0.05
N GLU A 105 11.08 -17.45 -0.41
CA GLU A 105 10.61 -17.52 -1.80
C GLU A 105 11.49 -16.77 -2.82
N ARG A 106 12.40 -15.88 -2.38
CA ARG A 106 13.43 -15.28 -3.26
C ARG A 106 14.77 -16.03 -3.25
N GLY A 107 14.86 -17.12 -2.48
CA GLY A 107 16.10 -17.85 -2.22
C GLY A 107 15.96 -19.35 -2.42
N GLU A 108 15.76 -19.74 -3.68
CA GLU A 108 16.31 -20.94 -4.35
C GLU A 108 16.32 -20.72 -5.87
#